data_AF-A0A928FDM4-F1
#
_entry.id   AF-A0A928FDM4-F1
#
_cell.length_a   1.000
_cell.length_b   1.000
_cell.length_c   1.000
_cell.angle_alpha   90.00
_cell.angle_beta   90.00
_cell.angle_gamma   90.00
#
_symmetry.space_group_name_H-M   'P 1'
#
loop_
_entity.id
_entity.type
_entity.pdbx_description
1 polymer ?
#
loop_
_entity_poly.entity_id
_entity_poly.type
_entity_poly.pdbx_seq_one_letter_code
_entity_poly.pdbx_strand_id
1 'polypeptide(L)'
;MQVDGLVSIFCETVDILLQAAVWLWLLRCVFSLLGLDEEGPLMGFAVFYTEIFIFPVRALFDRMGWSDNMMIDFPGMIAIFIVAAVDMML
;
A
#
# COMPACT_ATOMS: atom_id res chain seq x y z
N MET A 1 30.32 13.52 6.37
CA MET A 1 30.83 12.14 6.34
C MET A 1 30.02 11.18 7.22
N GLN A 2 29.79 11.42 8.52
CA GLN A 2 28.97 10.48 9.32
C GLN A 2 27.45 10.72 9.16
N VAL A 3 27.04 11.95 8.88
CA VAL A 3 25.62 12.31 8.63
C VAL A 3 25.11 11.71 7.32
N ASP A 4 25.95 11.71 6.27
CA ASP A 4 25.59 11.17 4.95
C ASP A 4 25.33 9.65 4.99
N GLY A 5 26.11 8.92 5.82
CA GLY A 5 25.91 7.48 6.01
C GLY A 5 24.60 7.14 6.71
N LEU A 6 24.23 7.88 7.77
CA LEU A 6 22.96 7.67 8.48
C LEU A 6 21.74 7.96 7.60
N VAL A 7 21.81 9.00 6.76
CA VAL A 7 20.75 9.34 5.82
C VAL A 7 20.60 8.25 4.76
N SER A 8 21.71 7.72 4.21
CA SER A 8 21.64 6.64 3.22
C SER A 8 20.99 5.36 3.75
N ILE A 9 21.36 4.93 4.97
CA ILE A 9 20.78 3.73 5.60
C ILE A 9 19.29 3.95 5.86
N PHE A 10 18.90 5.16 6.26
CA PHE A 10 17.51 5.51 6.46
C PHE A 10 16.71 5.44 5.15
N CYS A 11 17.19 6.08 4.08
CA CYS A 11 16.56 6.01 2.75
C CYS A 11 16.41 4.56 2.27
N GLU A 12 17.45 3.74 2.40
CA GLU A 12 17.44 2.34 1.98
C GLU A 12 16.46 1.49 2.82
N THR A 13 16.34 1.79 4.13
CA THR A 13 15.34 1.14 4.98
C THR A 13 13.92 1.50 4.56
N VAL A 14 13.69 2.76 4.18
CA VAL A 14 12.38 3.24 3.71
C VAL A 14 12.05 2.63 2.35
N ASP A 15 12.99 2.57 1.41
CA ASP A 15 12.84 1.91 0.10
C ASP A 15 12.40 0.45 0.27
N ILE A 16 13.12 -0.34 1.09
CA ILE A 16 12.76 -1.74 1.37
C ILE A 16 11.35 -1.85 1.98
N LEU A 17 10.98 -0.94 2.88
CA LEU A 17 9.64 -0.92 3.50
C LEU A 17 8.54 -0.62 2.47
N LEU A 18 8.75 0.37 1.61
CA LEU A 18 7.80 0.76 0.57
C LEU A 18 7.64 -0.34 -0.48
N GLN A 19 8.75 -0.95 -0.92
CA GLN A 19 8.71 -2.11 -1.81
C GLN A 19 7.93 -3.27 -1.19
N ALA A 20 8.16 -3.58 0.10
CA ALA A 20 7.42 -4.62 0.80
C ALA A 20 5.90 -4.34 0.82
N ALA A 21 5.50 -3.07 1.00
CA ALA A 21 4.09 -2.66 0.94
C ALA A 21 3.47 -2.87 -0.45
N VAL A 22 4.21 -2.53 -1.51
CA VAL A 22 3.77 -2.75 -2.91
C VAL A 22 3.61 -4.26 -3.19
N TRP A 23 4.57 -5.09 -2.78
CA TRP A 23 4.48 -6.54 -2.92
C TRP A 23 3.31 -7.15 -2.16
N LEU A 24 3.04 -6.67 -0.94
CA LEU A 24 1.90 -7.12 -0.13
C LEU A 24 0.56 -6.79 -0.81
N TRP A 25 0.46 -5.63 -1.47
CA TRP A 25 -0.75 -5.33 -2.22
C TRP A 25 -0.89 -6.14 -3.51
N LEU A 26 0.21 -6.37 -4.24
CA LEU A 26 0.18 -7.28 -5.38
C LEU A 26 -0.29 -8.67 -4.95
N LEU A 27 0.20 -9.16 -3.81
CA LEU A 27 -0.24 -10.41 -3.21
C LEU A 27 -1.74 -10.39 -2.86
N ARG A 28 -2.25 -9.28 -2.30
CA ARG A 28 -3.70 -9.08 -2.08
C ARG A 28 -4.50 -9.12 -3.39
N CYS A 29 -4.01 -8.50 -4.47
CA CYS A 29 -4.66 -8.56 -5.79
C CYS A 29 -4.66 -9.99 -6.36
N VAL A 30 -3.55 -10.72 -6.23
CA VAL A 30 -3.47 -12.12 -6.65
C VAL A 30 -4.44 -12.98 -5.84
N PHE A 31 -4.54 -12.79 -4.53
CA PHE A 31 -5.48 -13.53 -3.68
C PHE A 31 -6.94 -13.25 -4.03
N SER A 32 -7.27 -11.99 -4.34
CA SER A 32 -8.59 -11.60 -4.84
C SER A 32 -8.92 -12.28 -6.18
N LEU A 33 -7.96 -12.33 -7.12
CA LEU A 33 -8.12 -13.02 -8.40
C LEU A 33 -8.29 -14.54 -8.26
N LEU A 34 -7.63 -15.14 -7.27
CA LEU A 34 -7.76 -16.56 -6.96
C LEU A 34 -9.06 -16.91 -6.22
N GLY A 35 -9.88 -15.91 -5.86
CA GLY A 35 -11.11 -16.12 -5.09
C GLY A 35 -10.86 -16.72 -3.72
N LEU A 36 -9.69 -16.44 -3.12
CA LEU A 36 -9.40 -16.87 -1.75
C LEU A 36 -10.31 -16.13 -0.78
N ASP A 37 -10.80 -16.88 0.20
CA ASP A 37 -11.73 -16.38 1.21
C ASP A 37 -11.15 -15.15 1.92
N GLU A 38 -11.92 -14.07 1.96
CA GLU A 38 -11.48 -12.78 2.52
C GLU A 38 -11.20 -12.87 4.03
N GLU A 39 -11.82 -13.85 4.70
CA GLU A 39 -11.64 -14.14 6.13
C GLU A 39 -10.45 -15.08 6.42
N GLY A 40 -9.76 -15.57 5.38
CA GLY A 40 -8.60 -16.43 5.53
C GLY A 40 -7.43 -15.69 6.22
N PRO A 41 -6.63 -16.38 7.07
CA PRO A 41 -5.57 -15.73 7.85
C PRO A 41 -4.51 -15.03 6.97
N LEU A 42 -4.27 -15.55 5.75
CA LEU A 42 -3.34 -14.95 4.79
C LEU A 42 -3.90 -13.68 4.14
N MET A 43 -5.18 -13.68 3.78
CA MET A 43 -5.84 -12.50 3.20
C MET A 43 -6.02 -11.43 4.27
N GLY A 44 -6.45 -11.80 5.48
CA GLY A 44 -6.55 -10.88 6.62
C GLY A 44 -5.21 -10.24 6.98
N PHE A 45 -4.10 -10.99 6.92
CA PHE A 45 -2.76 -10.43 7.08
C PHE A 45 -2.42 -9.41 5.99
N ALA A 46 -2.60 -9.79 4.71
CA ALA A 46 -2.33 -8.88 3.60
C ALA A 46 -3.18 -7.60 3.67
N VAL A 47 -4.47 -7.73 4.01
CA VAL A 47 -5.38 -6.62 4.22
C VAL A 47 -4.89 -5.73 5.35
N PHE A 48 -4.60 -6.28 6.53
CA PHE A 48 -4.18 -5.49 7.70
C PHE A 48 -2.95 -4.61 7.43
N TYR A 49 -1.91 -5.17 6.81
CA TYR A 49 -0.68 -4.43 6.53
C TYR A 49 -0.83 -3.44 5.36
N THR A 50 -1.61 -3.77 4.33
CA THR A 50 -1.85 -2.85 3.21
C THR A 50 -2.77 -1.71 3.60
N GLU A 51 -3.72 -1.94 4.51
CA GLU A 51 -4.68 -0.91 4.93
C GLU A 51 -3.99 0.26 5.64
N ILE A 52 -2.84 0.06 6.29
CA ILE A 52 -2.07 1.17 6.91
C ILE A 52 -1.71 2.25 5.87
N PHE A 53 -1.38 1.83 4.66
CA PHE A 53 -1.01 2.72 3.56
C PHE A 53 -2.23 3.21 2.77
N ILE A 54 -3.27 2.37 2.63
CA ILE A 54 -4.47 2.67 1.84
C ILE A 54 -5.46 3.54 2.62
N PHE A 55 -5.61 3.32 3.92
CA PHE A 55 -6.56 4.01 4.79
C PHE A 55 -6.54 5.54 4.69
N PRO A 56 -5.39 6.25 4.70
CA PRO A 56 -5.41 7.71 4.58
C PRO A 56 -6.00 8.19 3.25
N VAL A 57 -5.75 7.46 2.15
CA VAL A 57 -6.33 7.77 0.83
C VAL A 57 -7.81 7.40 0.80
N ARG A 58 -8.18 6.24 1.37
CA ARG A 58 -9.59 5.80 1.50
C ARG A 58 -10.41 6.82 2.30
N ALA A 59 -9.92 7.24 3.46
CA ALA A 59 -10.56 8.26 4.29
C ALA A 59 -10.73 9.61 3.57
N LEU A 60 -9.77 9.98 2.72
CA LEU A 60 -9.89 11.18 1.88
C LEU A 60 -10.98 11.03 0.82
N PHE A 61 -11.05 9.88 0.16
CA PHE A 61 -12.07 9.55 -0.82
C PHE A 61 -13.48 9.50 -0.21
N ASP A 62 -13.62 8.88 0.96
CA ASP A 62 -14.88 8.81 1.70
C ASP A 62 -15.35 10.21 2.11
N ARG A 63 -14.43 11.07 2.57
CA ARG A 63 -14.75 12.46 2.93
C ARG A 63 -15.18 13.30 1.73
N MET A 64 -14.68 12.98 0.54
CA MET A 64 -15.06 13.63 -0.72
C MET A 64 -16.34 13.03 -1.34
N GLY A 65 -16.87 11.93 -0.78
CA GLY A 65 -18.03 11.21 -1.32
C GLY A 65 -17.72 10.51 -2.65
N TRP A 66 -16.46 10.19 -2.92
CA TRP A 66 -16.03 9.56 -4.18
C TRP A 66 -16.01 8.04 -4.12
N SER A 67 -16.13 7.44 -2.92
CA SER A 67 -16.05 5.99 -2.72
C SER A 67 -17.35 5.23 -3.01
N ASP A 68 -18.51 5.91 -2.97
CA ASP A 68 -19.80 5.25 -3.17
C ASP A 68 -19.96 4.77 -4.63
N ASN A 69 -20.28 3.48 -4.80
CA ASN A 69 -20.54 2.79 -6.08
C ASN A 69 -19.36 2.55 -7.04
N MET A 70 -18.10 2.62 -6.59
CA MET A 70 -16.99 2.23 -7.48
C MET A 70 -16.84 0.70 -7.56
N MET A 71 -16.87 0.16 -8.79
CA MET A 71 -16.64 -1.26 -9.08
C MET A 71 -15.20 -1.71 -8.79
N ILE A 72 -14.27 -0.76 -8.64
CA ILE A 72 -12.84 -0.99 -8.42
C ILE A 72 -12.46 -0.22 -7.16
N ASP A 73 -11.60 -0.80 -6.33
CA ASP A 73 -10.99 -0.15 -5.16
C ASP A 73 -9.98 0.93 -5.59
N PHE A 74 -10.52 2.00 -6.19
CA PHE A 74 -9.80 3.17 -6.67
C PHE A 74 -8.95 3.84 -5.58
N PRO A 75 -9.40 3.96 -4.31
CA PRO A 75 -8.57 4.47 -3.23
C PRO A 75 -7.33 3.60 -3.01
N GLY A 76 -7.47 2.27 -3.03
CA GLY A 76 -6.34 1.34 -2.94
C GLY A 76 -5.35 1.49 -4.09
N MET A 77 -5.86 1.60 -5.31
CA MET A 77 -5.03 1.81 -6.51
C MET A 77 -4.26 3.14 -6.46
N ILE A 78 -4.92 4.23 -6.05
CA ILE A 78 -4.29 5.56 -5.94
C ILE A 78 -3.25 5.57 -4.82
N ALA A 79 -3.55 4.97 -3.67
CA ALA A 79 -2.60 4.87 -2.57
C ALA A 79 -1.28 4.24 -3.02
N ILE A 80 -1.34 3.25 -3.92
CA ILE A 80 -0.15 2.56 -4.39
C ILE A 80 0.58 3.28 -5.48
N PHE A 81 -0.13 4.00 -6.36
CA PHE A 81 0.56 4.94 -7.25
C PHE A 81 1.31 6.02 -6.47
N ILE A 82 0.76 6.49 -5.35
CA ILE A 82 1.45 7.44 -4.47
C ILE A 82 2.68 6.77 -3.83
N VAL A 83 2.54 5.56 -3.27
CA VAL A 83 3.67 4.82 -2.70
C VAL A 83 4.78 4.60 -3.74
N ALA A 84 4.42 4.13 -4.95
CA ALA A 84 5.38 3.93 -6.03
C ALA A 84 6.03 5.22 -6.52
N ALA A 85 5.30 6.34 -6.53
CA ALA A 85 5.87 7.64 -6.88
C ALA A 85 6.86 8.15 -5.82
N VAL A 86 6.58 7.90 -4.53
CA VAL A 86 7.49 8.22 -3.42
C VAL A 86 8.76 7.34 -3.50
N ASP A 87 8.58 6.05 -3.80
CA ASP A 87 9.67 5.10 -3.97
C ASP A 87 10.66 5.54 -5.07
N MET A 88 10.14 6.00 -6.22
CA MET A 88 10.97 6.52 -7.32
C MET A 88 11.76 7.80 -6.98
N MET A 89 11.42 8.48 -5.88
CA MET A 89 12.06 9.74 -5.47
C MET A 89 13.11 9.56 -4.36
N LEU A 90 13.20 8.37 -3.76
CA LEU A 90 14.20 8.01 -2.74
C LEU A 90 15.50 7.54 -3.37
#